data_AF-A0A7J4GU38-F1
#
_entry.id   AF-A0A7J4GU38-F1
#
_cell.length_a   1.000
_cell.length_b   1.000
_cell.length_c   1.000
_cell.angle_alpha   90.00
_cell.angle_beta   90.00
_cell.angle_gamma   90.00
#
_symmetry.space_group_name_H-M   'P 1'
#
loop_
_entity.id
_entity.type
_entity.pdbx_description
1 polymer ?
#
loop_
_entity_poly.entity_id
_entity_poly.type
_entity_poly.pdbx_seq_one_letter_code
_entity_poly.pdbx_strand_id
1 'polypeptide(L)'
;MVVKAEYIWIDGSKPTQKLRCKTKILPDLEEVVELSELPVWGFDGSSTEQAEGHASDCALKPVNFFVDPIRGYPHVLVMTEVCDPLTMAPHSSNTRAPCVDMADKHVAEECWFGIEQEYTFFDGIKPLGWPDNGFPAPQGGYYCGVGADEVYGREIVEDHMDACLEAGLTFSGINAEVMPGQWEFQIGPVGAPDAGDELWIARWLLYRIAEDYGVSATLDAKPIKGDWNGAGAHTNFSTKAMREDGGMAVIEEACEKLGKRALIHVKNYGADIESRLTGAHETQRWDEFSWGVSDRGASIRIPWNVAIDKKGYLEDRRPNANADPYVICKLMIESICDL
;
A
#
# COMPACT_ATOMS: atom_id res chain seq x y z
N MET A 1 1.39 -18.63 29.81
CA MET A 1 2.29 -17.95 28.84
C MET A 1 1.69 -16.57 28.55
N VAL A 2 2.36 -15.72 27.77
CA VAL A 2 1.86 -14.36 27.48
C VAL A 2 2.07 -14.04 26.01
N VAL A 3 1.03 -13.50 25.37
CA VAL A 3 1.13 -12.97 24.01
C VAL A 3 1.15 -11.44 24.07
N LYS A 4 2.08 -10.83 23.34
CA LYS A 4 2.09 -9.40 23.04
C LYS A 4 1.40 -9.24 21.70
N ALA A 5 0.32 -8.48 21.67
CA ALA A 5 -0.45 -8.19 20.47
C ALA A 5 -0.28 -6.71 20.12
N GLU A 6 0.39 -6.38 19.02
CA GLU A 6 0.54 -5.01 18.55
C GLU A 6 -0.69 -4.60 17.76
N TYR A 7 -1.56 -3.77 18.34
CA TYR A 7 -2.76 -3.29 17.66
C TYR A 7 -2.37 -2.13 16.77
N ILE A 8 -2.54 -2.30 15.45
CA ILE A 8 -2.17 -1.35 14.41
C ILE A 8 -3.46 -0.81 13.77
N TRP A 9 -3.54 0.51 13.59
CA TRP A 9 -4.67 1.17 12.95
C TRP A 9 -4.24 2.40 12.15
N ILE A 10 -5.17 2.86 11.31
CA ILE A 10 -4.99 4.06 10.49
C ILE A 10 -5.75 5.23 11.13
N ASP A 11 -5.07 6.37 11.27
CA ASP A 11 -5.61 7.56 11.92
C ASP A 11 -6.49 8.44 11.01
N GLY A 12 -6.93 9.60 11.52
CA GLY A 12 -7.78 10.55 10.80
C GLY A 12 -7.03 11.67 10.08
N SER A 13 -5.69 11.59 9.99
CA SER A 13 -4.87 12.65 9.42
C SER A 13 -5.26 12.95 7.97
N LYS A 14 -5.21 14.25 7.60
CA LYS A 14 -5.46 14.73 6.24
C LYS A 14 -4.26 15.55 5.75
N PRO A 15 -3.92 15.50 4.44
CA PRO A 15 -4.62 14.78 3.38
C PRO A 15 -4.33 13.27 3.33
N THR A 16 -3.32 12.79 4.06
CA THR A 16 -2.89 11.38 4.08
C THR A 16 -2.97 10.85 5.51
N GLN A 17 -3.63 9.70 5.68
CA GLN A 17 -3.72 9.04 6.97
C GLN A 17 -2.38 8.41 7.37
N LYS A 18 -2.15 8.26 8.68
CA LYS A 18 -0.93 7.67 9.23
C LYS A 18 -1.22 6.42 10.04
N LEU A 19 -0.26 5.51 10.08
CA LEU A 19 -0.29 4.35 10.95
C LEU A 19 -0.04 4.77 12.40
N ARG A 20 -0.73 4.10 13.31
CA ARG A 20 -0.59 4.17 14.76
C ARG A 20 -0.56 2.76 15.33
N CYS A 21 0.11 2.57 16.45
CA CYS A 21 0.15 1.27 17.10
C CYS A 21 0.24 1.37 18.62
N LYS A 22 -0.15 0.28 19.30
CA LYS A 22 0.14 0.04 20.72
C LYS A 22 0.00 -1.43 21.09
N THR A 23 0.74 -1.85 22.12
CA THR A 23 0.79 -3.25 22.55
C THR A 23 -0.25 -3.60 23.61
N LYS A 24 -1.06 -4.63 23.35
CA LYS A 24 -1.87 -5.31 24.36
C LYS A 24 -1.13 -6.52 24.89
N ILE A 25 -1.16 -6.73 26.20
CA ILE A 25 -0.71 -7.97 26.82
C ILE A 25 -1.92 -8.89 27.00
N LEU A 26 -1.86 -10.08 26.41
CA LEU A 26 -2.86 -11.14 26.55
C LEU A 26 -2.31 -12.20 27.52
N PRO A 27 -2.72 -12.15 28.81
CA PRO A 27 -2.29 -13.14 29.79
C PRO A 27 -2.93 -14.49 29.49
N ASP A 28 -2.26 -15.56 29.94
CA ASP A 28 -2.77 -16.93 29.91
C ASP A 28 -3.09 -17.46 28.50
N LEU A 29 -2.52 -16.83 27.47
CA LEU A 29 -2.57 -17.28 26.08
C LEU A 29 -1.19 -17.85 25.67
N GLU A 30 -1.19 -19.01 25.02
CA GLU A 30 0.04 -19.62 24.49
C GLU A 30 0.39 -19.03 23.13
N GLU A 31 -0.59 -18.97 22.24
CA GLU A 31 -0.55 -18.37 20.91
C GLU A 31 -1.96 -17.91 20.51
N VAL A 32 -2.06 -17.06 19.49
CA VAL A 32 -3.35 -16.68 18.89
C VAL A 32 -3.58 -17.59 17.68
N VAL A 33 -4.66 -18.36 17.69
CA VAL A 33 -5.06 -19.24 16.59
C VAL A 33 -6.29 -18.72 15.85
N GLU A 34 -7.10 -17.89 16.49
CA GLU A 34 -8.31 -17.34 15.92
C GLU A 34 -8.47 -15.85 16.22
N LEU A 35 -9.01 -15.09 15.25
CA LEU A 35 -9.25 -13.64 15.41
C LEU A 35 -10.16 -13.32 16.61
N SER A 36 -11.06 -14.25 16.98
CA SER A 36 -12.01 -14.08 18.08
C SER A 36 -11.36 -14.02 19.47
N GLU A 37 -10.11 -14.49 19.60
CA GLU A 37 -9.31 -14.43 20.82
C GLU A 37 -8.75 -13.02 21.07
N LEU A 38 -8.73 -12.18 20.02
CA LEU A 38 -8.27 -10.81 20.09
C LEU A 38 -9.43 -9.89 20.50
N PRO A 39 -9.40 -9.30 21.70
CA PRO A 39 -10.49 -8.45 22.16
C PRO A 39 -10.52 -7.11 21.42
N VAL A 40 -11.71 -6.54 21.27
CA VAL A 40 -11.86 -5.12 20.93
C VAL A 40 -11.12 -4.28 21.98
N TRP A 41 -10.47 -3.22 21.54
CA TRP A 41 -9.79 -2.27 22.42
C TRP A 41 -10.23 -0.84 22.11
N GLY A 42 -9.78 0.14 22.88
CA GLY A 42 -10.14 1.54 22.69
C GLY A 42 -8.92 2.43 22.76
N PHE A 43 -8.98 3.60 22.13
CA PHE A 43 -7.91 4.61 22.14
C PHE A 43 -8.49 6.02 22.17
N ASP A 44 -7.64 7.00 22.48
CA ASP A 44 -7.99 8.41 22.47
C ASP A 44 -7.88 8.98 21.04
N GLY A 45 -9.02 9.13 20.38
CA GLY A 45 -9.15 9.67 19.03
C GLY A 45 -8.84 11.16 18.90
N SER A 46 -8.81 11.92 20.01
CA SER A 46 -8.43 13.34 19.96
C SER A 46 -6.96 13.56 19.66
N SER A 47 -6.13 12.55 19.93
CA SER A 47 -4.69 12.56 19.65
C SER A 47 -4.35 12.07 18.23
N THR A 48 -5.36 11.74 17.43
CA THR A 48 -5.19 11.08 16.12
C THR A 48 -6.12 11.65 15.04
N GLU A 49 -6.68 12.85 15.22
CA GLU A 49 -7.61 13.50 14.29
C GLU A 49 -8.90 12.70 14.02
N GLN A 50 -9.34 11.89 15.00
CA GLN A 50 -10.50 11.00 14.86
C GLN A 50 -11.66 11.38 15.77
N ALA A 51 -11.44 12.23 16.76
CA ALA A 51 -12.50 12.70 17.64
C ALA A 51 -12.18 14.06 18.25
N GLU A 52 -13.20 14.75 18.76
CA GLU A 52 -12.98 15.97 19.55
C GLU A 52 -12.68 15.63 21.01
N GLY A 53 -11.88 16.47 21.68
CA GLY A 53 -11.36 16.17 23.03
C GLY A 53 -12.39 15.93 24.13
N HIS A 54 -13.66 16.31 23.94
CA HIS A 54 -14.73 16.10 24.93
C HIS A 54 -15.56 14.83 24.71
N ALA A 55 -15.31 14.13 23.59
CA ALA A 55 -15.95 12.86 23.23
C ALA A 55 -14.96 12.03 22.38
N SER A 56 -13.82 11.66 22.99
CA SER A 56 -12.65 11.24 22.24
C SER A 56 -12.46 9.73 22.06
N ASP A 57 -13.25 8.91 22.73
CA ASP A 57 -13.07 7.45 22.66
C ASP A 57 -13.38 6.91 21.26
N CYS A 58 -12.48 6.09 20.74
CA CYS A 58 -12.66 5.31 19.52
C CYS A 58 -12.35 3.83 19.82
N ALA A 59 -13.02 2.91 19.13
CA ALA A 59 -12.78 1.48 19.25
C ALA A 59 -11.86 0.94 18.14
N LEU A 60 -11.02 -0.02 18.52
CA LEU A 60 -10.18 -0.83 17.63
C LEU A 60 -10.77 -2.23 17.58
N LYS A 61 -11.37 -2.58 16.45
CA LYS A 61 -11.90 -3.92 16.20
C LYS A 61 -10.86 -4.72 15.40
N PRO A 62 -10.32 -5.83 15.93
CA PRO A 62 -9.46 -6.73 15.16
C PRO A 62 -10.16 -7.20 13.89
N VAL A 63 -9.45 -7.15 12.77
CA VAL A 63 -9.94 -7.58 11.45
C VAL A 63 -9.04 -8.60 10.79
N ASN A 64 -7.74 -8.60 11.12
CA ASN A 64 -6.78 -9.61 10.72
C ASN A 64 -5.62 -9.65 11.73
N PHE A 65 -4.83 -10.71 11.74
CA PHE A 65 -3.62 -10.79 12.54
C PHE A 65 -2.52 -11.59 11.85
N PHE A 66 -1.28 -11.26 12.17
CA PHE A 66 -0.06 -11.80 11.58
C PHE A 66 0.93 -12.13 12.68
N VAL A 67 1.91 -12.99 12.39
CA VAL A 67 3.05 -13.18 13.29
C VAL A 67 3.78 -11.83 13.45
N ASP A 68 4.26 -11.52 14.65
CA ASP A 68 5.15 -10.37 14.89
C ASP A 68 6.60 -10.81 14.63
N PRO A 69 7.19 -10.52 13.46
CA PRO A 69 8.53 -10.98 13.09
C PRO A 69 9.61 -10.26 13.91
N ILE A 70 9.30 -9.10 14.50
CA ILE A 70 10.27 -8.30 15.26
C ILE A 70 10.40 -8.84 16.69
N ARG A 71 9.28 -9.23 17.29
CA ARG A 71 9.28 -9.81 18.64
C ARG A 71 9.39 -11.33 18.65
N GLY A 72 9.12 -11.97 17.53
CA GLY A 72 9.11 -13.41 17.36
C GLY A 72 7.90 -14.11 17.98
N TYR A 73 7.74 -15.39 17.65
CA TYR A 73 6.70 -16.25 18.21
C TYR A 73 6.72 -16.27 19.76
N PRO A 74 5.56 -16.22 20.46
CA PRO A 74 4.18 -16.31 19.95
C PRO A 74 3.48 -14.95 19.79
N HIS A 75 4.24 -13.88 19.54
CA HIS A 75 3.69 -12.52 19.47
C HIS A 75 3.05 -12.23 18.11
N VAL A 76 2.09 -11.30 18.08
CA VAL A 76 1.29 -11.02 16.87
C VAL A 76 1.16 -9.53 16.58
N LEU A 77 1.08 -9.20 15.30
CA LEU A 77 0.58 -7.92 14.79
C LEU A 77 -0.91 -8.05 14.54
N VAL A 78 -1.71 -7.09 14.99
CA VAL A 78 -3.16 -7.09 14.86
C VAL A 78 -3.58 -5.92 14.01
N MET A 79 -4.02 -6.21 12.79
CA MET A 79 -4.66 -5.20 11.94
C MET A 79 -6.06 -4.93 12.50
N THR A 80 -6.39 -3.66 12.68
CA THR A 80 -7.68 -3.26 13.25
C THR A 80 -8.37 -2.22 12.38
N GLU A 81 -9.70 -2.25 12.42
CA GLU A 81 -10.52 -1.18 11.90
C GLU A 81 -11.01 -0.27 13.02
N VAL A 82 -11.18 1.01 12.72
CA VAL A 82 -11.66 2.00 13.69
C VAL A 82 -13.18 2.06 13.65
N CYS A 83 -13.79 1.99 14.84
CA CYS A 83 -15.22 1.98 15.04
C CYS A 83 -15.65 3.00 16.09
N ASP A 84 -16.93 3.39 16.02
CA ASP A 84 -17.61 4.03 17.14
C ASP A 84 -17.68 3.06 18.35
N PRO A 85 -17.31 3.49 19.56
CA PRO A 85 -17.17 2.59 20.71
C PRO A 85 -18.50 2.09 21.30
N LEU A 86 -19.63 2.74 20.99
CA LEU A 86 -20.94 2.38 21.53
C LEU A 86 -21.70 1.44 20.59
N THR A 87 -21.63 1.73 19.30
CA THR A 87 -22.40 1.04 18.25
C THR A 87 -21.58 0.01 17.50
N MET A 88 -20.24 0.08 17.59
CA MET A 88 -19.30 -0.67 16.76
C MET A 88 -19.47 -0.44 15.25
N ALA A 89 -20.18 0.62 14.86
CA ALA A 89 -20.28 1.04 13.46
C ALA A 89 -18.91 1.57 12.97
N PRO A 90 -18.57 1.41 11.68
CA PRO A 90 -17.34 1.97 11.13
C PRO A 90 -17.21 3.48 11.41
N HIS A 91 -16.04 3.90 11.89
CA HIS A 91 -15.75 5.31 12.11
C HIS A 91 -15.64 6.06 10.78
N SER A 92 -15.83 7.38 10.78
CA SER A 92 -15.76 8.20 9.56
C SER A 92 -14.41 8.16 8.84
N SER A 93 -13.32 7.81 9.54
CA SER A 93 -11.98 7.60 8.99
C SER A 93 -11.74 6.18 8.46
N ASN A 94 -12.69 5.26 8.64
CA ASN A 94 -12.56 3.86 8.26
C ASN A 94 -12.89 3.70 6.77
N THR A 95 -11.85 3.49 5.98
CA THR A 95 -11.93 3.21 4.53
C THR A 95 -11.97 1.71 4.22
N ARG A 96 -11.67 0.85 5.20
CA ARG A 96 -11.73 -0.61 5.07
C ARG A 96 -13.15 -1.11 4.92
N ALA A 97 -14.09 -0.66 5.74
CA ALA A 97 -15.46 -1.17 5.70
C ALA A 97 -16.14 -0.98 4.32
N PRO A 98 -16.06 0.19 3.66
CA PRO A 98 -16.55 0.33 2.28
C PRO A 98 -15.83 -0.55 1.25
N CYS A 99 -14.56 -0.89 1.48
CA CYS A 99 -13.81 -1.83 0.65
C CYS A 99 -14.32 -3.26 0.82
N VAL A 100 -14.59 -3.69 2.06
CA VAL A 100 -15.20 -5.00 2.38
C VAL A 100 -16.57 -5.11 1.71
N ASP A 101 -17.45 -4.12 1.91
CA ASP A 101 -18.79 -4.12 1.30
C ASP A 101 -18.74 -4.27 -0.23
N MET A 102 -17.77 -3.61 -0.87
CA MET A 102 -17.59 -3.69 -2.32
C MET A 102 -17.00 -5.03 -2.77
N ALA A 103 -16.04 -5.59 -2.02
CA ALA A 103 -15.46 -6.89 -2.31
C ALA A 103 -16.48 -8.02 -2.14
N ASP A 104 -17.25 -8.01 -1.05
CA ASP A 104 -18.29 -9.00 -0.77
C ASP A 104 -19.41 -8.98 -1.83
N LYS A 105 -19.79 -7.78 -2.28
CA LYS A 105 -20.77 -7.62 -3.37
C LYS A 105 -20.31 -8.29 -4.67
N HIS A 106 -19.01 -8.34 -4.92
CA HIS A 106 -18.39 -8.86 -6.15
C HIS A 106 -17.52 -10.09 -5.91
N VAL A 107 -17.79 -10.87 -4.86
CA VAL A 107 -16.98 -12.05 -4.51
C VAL A 107 -16.86 -13.06 -5.66
N ALA A 108 -17.88 -13.17 -6.52
CA ALA A 108 -17.91 -14.06 -7.67
C ALA A 108 -16.93 -13.66 -8.79
N GLU A 109 -16.46 -12.41 -8.82
CA GLU A 109 -15.48 -11.93 -9.79
C GLU A 109 -14.06 -12.42 -9.47
N GLU A 110 -13.82 -12.93 -8.26
CA GLU A 110 -12.51 -13.41 -7.78
C GLU A 110 -11.38 -12.40 -8.11
N CYS A 111 -11.62 -11.14 -7.73
CA CYS A 111 -10.69 -10.03 -7.96
C CYS A 111 -9.35 -10.26 -7.25
N TRP A 112 -8.26 -10.10 -7.97
CA TRP A 112 -6.90 -10.12 -7.42
C TRP A 112 -6.21 -8.79 -7.64
N PHE A 113 -5.43 -8.40 -6.63
CA PHE A 113 -4.60 -7.21 -6.60
C PHE A 113 -3.13 -7.60 -6.41
N GLY A 114 -2.25 -6.94 -7.15
CA GLY A 114 -0.81 -6.88 -6.87
C GLY A 114 -0.37 -5.42 -6.79
N ILE A 115 0.10 -4.96 -5.64
CA ILE A 115 0.45 -3.55 -5.42
C ILE A 115 1.96 -3.43 -5.28
N GLU A 116 2.56 -2.64 -6.17
CA GLU A 116 3.97 -2.29 -6.24
C GLU A 116 4.19 -1.01 -5.43
N GLN A 117 4.62 -1.14 -4.17
CA GLN A 117 4.80 -0.01 -3.26
C GLN A 117 6.21 0.56 -3.37
N GLU A 118 6.33 1.72 -3.99
CA GLU A 118 7.57 2.50 -3.97
C GLU A 118 7.67 3.36 -2.70
N TYR A 119 8.90 3.63 -2.25
CA TYR A 119 9.20 4.47 -1.10
C TYR A 119 10.62 5.03 -1.20
N THR A 120 10.91 6.09 -0.45
CA THR A 120 12.26 6.70 -0.43
C THR A 120 12.79 6.82 0.98
N PHE A 121 14.03 6.41 1.19
CA PHE A 121 14.71 6.56 2.47
C PHE A 121 15.30 7.95 2.67
N PHE A 122 15.29 8.42 3.91
CA PHE A 122 15.82 9.70 4.36
C PHE A 122 16.67 9.54 5.61
N ASP A 123 17.80 10.23 5.62
CA ASP A 123 18.64 10.50 6.80
C ASP A 123 18.34 11.94 7.26
N GLY A 124 17.46 12.07 8.26
CA GLY A 124 16.92 13.35 8.70
C GLY A 124 16.12 14.04 7.58
N ILE A 125 16.68 15.11 7.01
CA ILE A 125 16.01 15.92 5.97
C ILE A 125 16.49 15.61 4.54
N LYS A 126 17.54 14.79 4.38
CA LYS A 126 18.13 14.46 3.08
C LYS A 126 17.79 13.02 2.70
N PRO A 127 17.61 12.69 1.41
CA PRO A 127 17.46 11.30 1.02
C PRO A 127 18.74 10.51 1.35
N LEU A 128 18.56 9.24 1.70
CA LEU A 128 19.66 8.36 2.09
C LEU A 128 20.64 8.18 0.92
N GLY A 129 21.94 8.30 1.21
CA GLY A 129 23.00 8.23 0.20
C GLY A 129 23.31 9.54 -0.52
N TRP A 130 22.55 10.60 -0.28
CA TRP A 130 22.80 11.90 -0.90
C TRP A 130 23.94 12.65 -0.21
N PRO A 131 24.75 13.42 -0.96
CA PRO A 131 25.79 14.25 -0.38
C PRO A 131 25.19 15.37 0.47
N ASP A 132 25.92 15.81 1.51
CA ASP A 132 25.45 16.90 2.39
C ASP A 132 25.19 18.20 1.64
N ASN A 133 25.90 18.43 0.53
CA ASN A 133 25.71 19.58 -0.35
C ASN A 133 25.61 19.11 -1.80
N GLY A 134 24.43 19.32 -2.41
CA GLY A 134 24.20 19.08 -3.82
C GLY A 134 23.39 17.82 -4.11
N PHE A 135 23.66 17.21 -5.27
CA PHE A 135 22.94 16.06 -5.79
C PHE A 135 23.93 14.92 -6.07
N PRO A 136 23.49 13.65 -5.98
CA PRO A 136 24.27 12.53 -6.49
C PRO A 136 24.35 12.59 -8.03
N ALA A 137 25.00 11.61 -8.65
CA ALA A 137 25.03 11.51 -10.11
C ALA A 137 23.59 11.41 -10.68
N PRO A 138 23.35 11.82 -11.94
CA PRO A 138 22.03 11.70 -12.56
C PRO A 138 21.49 10.27 -12.55
N GLN A 139 20.17 10.12 -12.58
CA GLN A 139 19.51 8.81 -12.60
C GLN A 139 19.96 7.94 -13.77
N GLY A 140 20.14 6.65 -13.53
CA GLY A 140 20.54 5.67 -14.55
C GLY A 140 21.11 4.39 -13.96
N GLY A 141 22.18 4.49 -13.16
CA GLY A 141 22.86 3.34 -12.55
C GLY A 141 22.16 2.76 -11.31
N TYR A 142 21.18 3.48 -10.74
CA TYR A 142 20.55 3.11 -9.47
C TYR A 142 19.50 1.99 -9.59
N TYR A 143 18.71 1.99 -10.67
CA TYR A 143 17.65 1.01 -10.88
C TYR A 143 18.23 -0.40 -10.97
N CYS A 144 17.82 -1.29 -10.05
CA CYS A 144 18.39 -2.64 -9.91
C CYS A 144 19.94 -2.66 -9.81
N GLY A 145 20.54 -1.59 -9.30
CA GLY A 145 22.00 -1.43 -9.19
C GLY A 145 22.66 -2.36 -8.17
N VAL A 146 24.00 -2.41 -8.22
CA VAL A 146 24.82 -3.17 -7.27
C VAL A 146 26.18 -2.49 -7.08
N GLY A 147 26.43 -2.02 -5.87
CA GLY A 147 27.64 -1.27 -5.56
C GLY A 147 27.36 -0.24 -4.48
N ALA A 148 28.38 0.09 -3.68
CA ALA A 148 28.25 1.06 -2.59
C ALA A 148 28.06 2.51 -3.09
N ASP A 149 28.31 2.75 -4.37
CA ASP A 149 28.11 4.01 -5.08
C ASP A 149 26.70 4.16 -5.66
N GLU A 150 25.96 3.07 -5.81
CA GLU A 150 24.64 3.05 -6.47
C GLU A 150 23.49 2.67 -5.53
N VAL A 151 23.77 1.91 -4.46
CA VAL A 151 22.74 1.29 -3.63
C VAL A 151 22.83 1.75 -2.18
N TYR A 152 21.73 2.22 -1.63
CA TYR A 152 21.67 2.81 -0.29
C TYR A 152 20.52 2.20 0.53
N GLY A 153 20.81 1.65 1.71
CA GLY A 153 19.82 1.09 2.64
C GLY A 153 19.37 -0.34 2.35
N ARG A 154 20.14 -1.12 1.57
CA ARG A 154 19.77 -2.51 1.21
C ARG A 154 19.54 -3.38 2.45
N GLU A 155 20.32 -3.20 3.50
CA GLU A 155 20.18 -3.90 4.77
C GLU A 155 18.77 -3.72 5.38
N ILE A 156 18.19 -2.52 5.29
CA ILE A 156 16.84 -2.23 5.77
C ILE A 156 15.80 -2.97 4.90
N VAL A 157 16.05 -3.00 3.58
CA VAL A 157 15.15 -3.63 2.59
C VAL A 157 15.12 -5.15 2.77
N GLU A 158 16.27 -5.78 2.98
CA GLU A 158 16.37 -7.23 3.19
C GLU A 158 15.71 -7.62 4.52
N ASP A 159 15.98 -6.88 5.61
CA ASP A 159 15.32 -7.11 6.91
C ASP A 159 13.79 -6.92 6.82
N HIS A 160 13.34 -5.91 6.05
CA HIS A 160 11.91 -5.69 5.79
C HIS A 160 11.27 -6.82 4.98
N MET A 161 11.96 -7.31 3.95
CA MET A 161 11.50 -8.45 3.15
C MET A 161 11.38 -9.70 4.03
N ASP A 162 12.42 -10.05 4.79
CA ASP A 162 12.42 -11.21 5.67
C ASP A 162 11.31 -11.12 6.72
N ALA A 163 11.11 -9.93 7.31
CA ALA A 163 10.02 -9.69 8.25
C ALA A 163 8.63 -9.84 7.61
N CYS A 164 8.43 -9.33 6.39
CA CYS A 164 7.17 -9.51 5.67
C CYS A 164 6.88 -10.99 5.35
N LEU A 165 7.91 -11.75 4.96
CA LEU A 165 7.81 -13.19 4.70
C LEU A 165 7.51 -13.97 5.98
N GLU A 166 8.17 -13.66 7.10
CA GLU A 166 7.93 -14.30 8.40
C GLU A 166 6.54 -13.96 8.97
N ALA A 167 6.07 -12.73 8.76
CA ALA A 167 4.70 -12.32 9.10
C ALA A 167 3.63 -13.07 8.29
N GLY A 168 4.02 -13.72 7.18
CA GLY A 168 3.13 -14.48 6.31
C GLY A 168 2.38 -13.60 5.30
N LEU A 169 2.90 -12.42 4.97
CA LEU A 169 2.31 -11.57 3.92
C LEU A 169 2.51 -12.21 2.54
N THR A 170 1.62 -11.92 1.60
CA THR A 170 1.71 -12.34 0.19
C THR A 170 2.76 -11.49 -0.53
N PHE A 171 4.01 -11.55 -0.07
CA PHE A 171 5.12 -10.74 -0.54
C PHE A 171 5.78 -11.40 -1.76
N SER A 172 5.83 -10.69 -2.90
CA SER A 172 6.27 -11.26 -4.18
C SER A 172 7.65 -10.80 -4.66
N GLY A 173 8.18 -9.70 -4.13
CA GLY A 173 9.51 -9.24 -4.49
C GLY A 173 9.89 -7.86 -3.97
N ILE A 174 11.13 -7.48 -4.28
CA ILE A 174 11.73 -6.16 -4.05
C ILE A 174 12.62 -5.77 -5.23
N ASN A 175 12.84 -4.46 -5.42
CA ASN A 175 13.90 -3.94 -6.27
C ASN A 175 14.35 -2.55 -5.83
N ALA A 176 15.59 -2.18 -6.18
CA ALA A 176 16.06 -0.80 -6.09
C ALA A 176 15.43 0.02 -7.22
N GLU A 177 14.92 1.19 -6.90
CA GLU A 177 14.23 2.06 -7.85
C GLU A 177 15.16 3.08 -8.53
N VAL A 178 14.59 3.86 -9.45
CA VAL A 178 15.36 4.78 -10.31
C VAL A 178 16.05 5.91 -9.54
N MET A 179 15.43 6.44 -8.48
CA MET A 179 16.04 7.48 -7.65
C MET A 179 16.97 6.85 -6.58
N PRO A 180 18.17 7.41 -6.33
CA PRO A 180 19.06 6.87 -5.30
C PRO A 180 18.43 6.98 -3.91
N GLY A 181 18.37 5.84 -3.21
CA GLY A 181 17.67 5.70 -1.92
C GLY A 181 16.18 5.38 -2.04
N GLN A 182 15.66 5.26 -3.27
CA GLN A 182 14.30 4.80 -3.55
C GLN A 182 14.30 3.28 -3.77
N TRP A 183 13.24 2.64 -3.29
CA TRP A 183 13.05 1.20 -3.35
C TRP A 183 11.58 0.87 -3.60
N GLU A 184 11.34 -0.37 -3.99
CA GLU A 184 10.00 -0.94 -4.18
C GLU A 184 9.90 -2.30 -3.50
N PHE A 185 8.71 -2.60 -2.97
CA PHE A 185 8.30 -3.96 -2.63
C PHE A 185 6.92 -4.28 -3.21
N GLN A 186 6.63 -5.56 -3.47
CA GLN A 186 5.37 -5.97 -4.10
C GLN A 186 4.55 -6.89 -3.19
N ILE A 187 3.28 -6.54 -2.95
CA ILE A 187 2.28 -7.37 -2.25
C ILE A 187 1.27 -7.91 -3.25
N GLY A 188 1.00 -9.22 -3.21
CA GLY A 188 0.02 -9.92 -4.03
C GLY A 188 0.62 -11.02 -4.91
N PRO A 189 -0.22 -11.77 -5.65
CA PRO A 189 -1.64 -11.50 -5.87
C PRO A 189 -2.52 -11.93 -4.69
N VAL A 190 -3.39 -11.03 -4.22
CA VAL A 190 -4.34 -11.29 -3.12
C VAL A 190 -5.64 -10.51 -3.33
N GLY A 191 -6.77 -11.00 -2.79
CA GLY A 191 -8.08 -10.35 -2.93
C GLY A 191 -8.26 -9.15 -1.99
N ALA A 192 -9.30 -8.36 -2.19
CA ALA A 192 -9.75 -7.38 -1.21
C ALA A 192 -10.65 -8.06 -0.16
N PRO A 193 -10.61 -7.66 1.13
CA PRO A 193 -9.86 -6.54 1.70
C PRO A 193 -8.38 -6.86 2.02
N ASP A 194 -7.96 -8.11 1.91
CA ASP A 194 -6.64 -8.59 2.37
C ASP A 194 -5.46 -7.86 1.70
N ALA A 195 -5.58 -7.47 0.43
CA ALA A 195 -4.59 -6.63 -0.26
C ALA A 195 -4.30 -5.32 0.49
N GLY A 196 -5.34 -4.71 1.09
CA GLY A 196 -5.18 -3.52 1.92
C GLY A 196 -4.65 -3.83 3.31
N ASP A 197 -5.14 -4.90 3.95
CA ASP A 197 -4.67 -5.34 5.27
C ASP A 197 -3.15 -5.64 5.23
N GLU A 198 -2.70 -6.44 4.26
CA GLU A 198 -1.30 -6.80 4.09
C GLU A 198 -0.41 -5.61 3.74
N LEU A 199 -0.84 -4.72 2.83
CA LEU A 199 -0.02 -3.56 2.47
C LEU A 199 0.14 -2.59 3.65
N TRP A 200 -0.89 -2.39 4.46
CA TRP A 200 -0.78 -1.55 5.67
C TRP A 200 0.18 -2.14 6.71
N ILE A 201 0.17 -3.47 6.89
CA ILE A 201 1.13 -4.16 7.76
C ILE A 201 2.55 -4.09 7.19
N ALA A 202 2.73 -4.28 5.88
CA ALA A 202 4.02 -4.15 5.21
C ALA A 202 4.59 -2.72 5.38
N ARG A 203 3.74 -1.68 5.25
CA ARG A 203 4.12 -0.29 5.52
C ARG A 203 4.51 -0.08 6.99
N TRP A 204 3.77 -0.67 7.93
CA TRP A 204 4.12 -0.58 9.35
C TRP A 204 5.47 -1.21 9.64
N LEU A 205 5.73 -2.41 9.10
CA LEU A 205 7.01 -3.09 9.22
C LEU A 205 8.15 -2.26 8.61
N LEU A 206 7.94 -1.66 7.44
CA LEU A 206 8.93 -0.77 6.80
C LEU A 206 9.34 0.37 7.75
N TYR A 207 8.37 1.09 8.31
CA TYR A 207 8.66 2.18 9.24
C TYR A 207 9.34 1.66 10.50
N ARG A 208 8.78 0.61 11.11
CA ARG A 208 9.26 0.09 12.39
C ARG A 208 10.67 -0.47 12.30
N ILE A 209 11.03 -1.14 11.21
CA ILE A 209 12.39 -1.66 10.99
C ILE A 209 13.35 -0.49 10.73
N ALA A 210 12.96 0.48 9.89
CA ALA A 210 13.81 1.63 9.59
C ALA A 210 14.16 2.47 10.84
N GLU A 211 13.29 2.49 11.87
CA GLU A 211 13.59 3.11 13.17
C GLU A 211 14.87 2.57 13.82
N ASP A 212 15.14 1.26 13.72
CA ASP A 212 16.32 0.62 14.32
C ASP A 212 17.63 1.05 13.61
N TYR A 213 17.50 1.52 12.36
CA TYR A 213 18.59 2.07 11.55
C TYR A 213 18.71 3.59 11.64
N GLY A 214 17.80 4.27 12.35
CA GLY A 214 17.75 5.73 12.40
C GLY A 214 17.39 6.37 11.05
N VAL A 215 16.81 5.61 10.13
CA VAL A 215 16.40 6.05 8.79
C VAL A 215 14.88 6.21 8.75
N SER A 216 14.40 7.22 8.04
CA SER A 216 12.97 7.40 7.78
C SER A 216 12.62 6.93 6.38
N ALA A 217 11.55 6.17 6.21
CA ALA A 217 10.94 5.96 4.90
C ALA A 217 9.85 7.02 4.66
N THR A 218 9.72 7.54 3.44
CA THR A 218 8.57 8.35 3.03
C THR A 218 7.84 7.71 1.87
N LEU A 219 6.52 7.89 1.85
CA LEU A 219 5.62 7.51 0.76
C LEU A 219 5.15 8.72 -0.05
N ASP A 220 5.77 9.89 0.16
CA ASP A 220 5.41 11.10 -0.57
C ASP A 220 5.51 10.87 -2.09
N ALA A 221 4.51 11.32 -2.84
CA ALA A 221 4.41 11.09 -4.28
C ALA A 221 5.59 11.68 -5.07
N LYS A 222 6.16 12.78 -4.57
CA LYS A 222 7.30 13.47 -5.16
C LYS A 222 8.25 13.96 -4.05
N PRO A 223 9.11 13.08 -3.51
CA PRO A 223 9.93 13.39 -2.34
C PRO A 223 10.97 14.48 -2.65
N ILE A 224 11.51 14.50 -3.87
CA ILE A 224 12.43 15.53 -4.35
C ILE A 224 11.91 16.14 -5.64
N LYS A 225 11.91 17.48 -5.71
CA LYS A 225 11.50 18.23 -6.90
C LYS A 225 12.57 18.19 -7.99
N GLY A 226 12.14 18.34 -9.24
CA GLY A 226 13.02 18.35 -10.40
C GLY A 226 13.05 17.00 -11.12
N ASP A 227 14.20 16.72 -11.75
CA ASP A 227 14.46 15.58 -12.63
C ASP A 227 14.78 14.28 -11.87
N TRP A 228 14.03 14.04 -10.79
CA TRP A 228 14.10 12.82 -9.96
C TRP A 228 12.77 12.09 -10.04
N ASN A 229 12.76 10.78 -10.04
CA ASN A 229 11.53 10.00 -10.08
C ASN A 229 10.63 10.32 -8.86
N GLY A 230 9.32 10.22 -9.08
CA GLY A 230 8.36 10.21 -7.97
C GLY A 230 8.15 8.80 -7.45
N ALA A 231 7.32 8.65 -6.41
CA ALA A 231 7.00 7.36 -5.81
C ALA A 231 5.54 6.95 -6.10
N GLY A 232 5.37 5.79 -6.74
CA GLY A 232 4.10 5.18 -7.11
C GLY A 232 3.62 4.06 -6.18
N ALA A 233 2.36 3.66 -6.37
CA ALA A 233 1.78 2.43 -5.86
C ALA A 233 1.09 1.67 -7.01
N HIS A 234 1.86 1.25 -8.03
CA HIS A 234 1.24 0.66 -9.23
C HIS A 234 0.39 -0.54 -8.84
N THR A 235 -0.84 -0.58 -9.34
CA THR A 235 -1.84 -1.56 -8.92
C THR A 235 -2.20 -2.47 -10.10
N ASN A 236 -1.68 -3.68 -10.04
CA ASN A 236 -2.05 -4.78 -10.91
C ASN A 236 -3.42 -5.32 -10.49
N PHE A 237 -4.34 -5.50 -11.44
CA PHE A 237 -5.70 -5.95 -11.20
C PHE A 237 -6.16 -7.00 -12.21
N SER A 238 -6.84 -8.03 -11.71
CA SER A 238 -7.57 -8.98 -12.58
C SER A 238 -8.82 -9.53 -11.92
N THR A 239 -9.86 -9.81 -12.72
CA THR A 239 -10.96 -10.70 -12.34
C THR A 239 -10.70 -12.11 -12.88
N LYS A 240 -11.49 -13.09 -12.45
CA LYS A 240 -11.47 -14.45 -13.03
C LYS A 240 -11.55 -14.43 -14.54
N ALA A 241 -12.52 -13.68 -15.10
CA ALA A 241 -12.74 -13.61 -16.54
C ALA A 241 -11.54 -13.01 -17.30
N MET A 242 -10.82 -12.07 -16.70
CA MET A 242 -9.57 -11.53 -17.30
C MET A 242 -8.47 -12.58 -17.39
N ARG A 243 -8.44 -13.55 -16.47
CA ARG A 243 -7.43 -14.62 -16.41
C ARG A 243 -7.76 -15.83 -17.27
N GLU A 244 -8.99 -15.92 -17.80
CA GLU A 244 -9.47 -17.03 -18.62
C GLU A 244 -9.34 -16.75 -20.14
N ASP A 245 -9.67 -17.73 -20.96
CA ASP A 245 -9.58 -17.59 -22.41
C ASP A 245 -10.57 -16.52 -22.92
N GLY A 246 -10.06 -15.58 -23.72
CA GLY A 246 -10.82 -14.38 -24.11
C GLY A 246 -10.63 -13.19 -23.16
N GLY A 247 -9.81 -13.34 -22.10
CA GLY A 247 -9.58 -12.33 -21.08
C GLY A 247 -9.08 -10.97 -21.59
N MET A 248 -8.37 -10.92 -22.72
CA MET A 248 -7.94 -9.64 -23.32
C MET A 248 -9.11 -8.69 -23.60
N ALA A 249 -10.23 -9.21 -24.12
CA ALA A 249 -11.40 -8.38 -24.38
C ALA A 249 -12.00 -7.81 -23.08
N VAL A 250 -11.98 -8.60 -22.01
CA VAL A 250 -12.43 -8.19 -20.68
C VAL A 250 -11.50 -7.12 -20.09
N ILE A 251 -10.19 -7.25 -20.32
CA ILE A 251 -9.18 -6.27 -19.90
C ILE A 251 -9.37 -4.93 -20.64
N GLU A 252 -9.58 -4.97 -21.95
CA GLU A 252 -9.84 -3.77 -22.76
C GLU A 252 -11.13 -3.08 -22.30
N GLU A 253 -12.21 -3.83 -22.05
CA GLU A 253 -13.45 -3.30 -21.51
C GLU A 253 -13.24 -2.63 -20.13
N ALA A 254 -12.46 -3.25 -19.25
CA ALA A 254 -12.13 -2.68 -17.96
C ALA A 254 -11.33 -1.37 -18.08
N CYS A 255 -10.39 -1.29 -19.03
CA CYS A 255 -9.66 -0.05 -19.32
C CYS A 255 -10.61 1.08 -19.76
N GLU A 256 -11.60 0.78 -20.60
CA GLU A 256 -12.63 1.74 -21.03
C GLU A 256 -13.51 2.21 -19.85
N LYS A 257 -13.90 1.30 -18.95
CA LYS A 257 -14.65 1.65 -17.73
C LYS A 257 -13.84 2.55 -16.80
N LEU A 258 -12.56 2.23 -16.57
CA LEU A 258 -11.64 3.07 -15.78
C LEU A 258 -11.48 4.46 -16.38
N GLY A 259 -11.43 4.58 -17.71
CA GLY A 259 -11.33 5.86 -18.42
C GLY A 259 -12.52 6.78 -18.16
N LYS A 260 -13.74 6.23 -18.14
CA LYS A 260 -14.97 6.99 -17.82
C LYS A 260 -14.97 7.57 -16.40
N ARG A 261 -14.14 7.04 -15.50
CA ARG A 261 -14.04 7.45 -14.09
C ARG A 261 -12.66 7.97 -13.69
N ALA A 262 -11.78 8.27 -14.65
CA ALA A 262 -10.39 8.59 -14.39
C ALA A 262 -10.18 9.70 -13.34
N LEU A 263 -10.93 10.80 -13.43
CA LEU A 263 -10.83 11.90 -12.45
C LEU A 263 -11.30 11.53 -11.04
N ILE A 264 -12.23 10.58 -10.90
CA ILE A 264 -12.65 10.09 -9.57
C ILE A 264 -11.51 9.28 -8.95
N HIS A 265 -10.85 8.42 -9.73
CA HIS A 265 -9.70 7.66 -9.27
C HIS A 265 -8.55 8.59 -8.88
N VAL A 266 -8.12 9.48 -9.79
CA VAL A 266 -7.00 10.42 -9.56
C VAL A 266 -7.19 11.25 -8.28
N LYS A 267 -8.40 11.75 -8.01
CA LYS A 267 -8.69 12.52 -6.78
C LYS A 267 -8.58 11.71 -5.48
N ASN A 268 -8.57 10.39 -5.57
CA ASN A 268 -8.52 9.47 -4.43
C ASN A 268 -7.24 8.60 -4.43
N TYR A 269 -6.32 8.86 -5.36
CA TYR A 269 -5.12 8.06 -5.60
C TYR A 269 -3.88 8.64 -4.89
N GLY A 270 -4.10 9.25 -3.74
CA GLY A 270 -3.06 9.85 -2.90
C GLY A 270 -2.91 11.35 -3.08
N ALA A 271 -2.37 11.99 -2.05
CA ALA A 271 -2.16 13.44 -2.02
C ALA A 271 -0.98 13.85 -2.91
N ASP A 272 -1.02 15.07 -3.45
CA ASP A 272 0.03 15.68 -4.30
C ASP A 272 0.31 14.89 -5.60
N ILE A 273 -0.73 14.27 -6.16
CA ILE A 273 -0.64 13.49 -7.40
C ILE A 273 -0.18 14.33 -8.60
N GLU A 274 -0.53 15.61 -8.64
CA GLU A 274 -0.15 16.52 -9.72
C GLU A 274 1.37 16.78 -9.77
N SER A 275 2.07 16.68 -8.64
CA SER A 275 3.53 16.82 -8.58
C SER A 275 4.26 15.60 -9.12
N ARG A 276 3.61 14.42 -9.12
CA ARG A 276 4.15 13.18 -9.67
C ARG A 276 3.73 12.98 -11.13
N LEU A 277 2.43 13.01 -11.39
CA LEU A 277 1.82 12.71 -12.70
C LEU A 277 1.83 13.94 -13.62
N THR A 278 3.01 14.23 -14.16
CA THR A 278 3.25 15.39 -15.02
C THR A 278 3.25 15.07 -16.52
N GLY A 279 3.24 13.78 -16.87
CA GLY A 279 3.53 13.29 -18.23
C GLY A 279 5.03 13.07 -18.49
N ALA A 280 5.91 13.48 -17.56
CA ALA A 280 7.33 13.14 -17.53
C ALA A 280 7.60 12.05 -16.48
N HIS A 281 8.70 11.29 -16.66
CA HIS A 281 9.21 10.28 -15.71
C HIS A 281 8.28 9.10 -15.38
N GLU A 282 7.41 8.69 -16.31
CA GLU A 282 6.40 7.63 -16.10
C GLU A 282 5.46 7.98 -14.93
N THR A 283 4.22 8.38 -15.14
CA THR A 283 3.27 8.02 -16.22
C THR A 283 2.53 9.27 -16.75
N GLN A 284 1.43 9.05 -17.47
CA GLN A 284 0.51 10.03 -18.05
C GLN A 284 0.17 11.16 -17.07
N ARG A 285 -0.05 12.37 -17.60
CA ARG A 285 -0.44 13.53 -16.81
C ARG A 285 -1.78 13.28 -16.10
N TRP A 286 -1.91 13.77 -14.87
CA TRP A 286 -3.03 13.45 -13.97
C TRP A 286 -4.44 13.79 -14.53
N ASP A 287 -4.56 14.76 -15.43
CA ASP A 287 -5.81 15.22 -16.04
C ASP A 287 -6.10 14.56 -17.40
N GLU A 288 -5.26 13.61 -17.82
CA GLU A 288 -5.39 12.84 -19.05
C GLU A 288 -5.51 11.35 -18.74
N PHE A 289 -6.15 10.60 -19.63
CA PHE A 289 -6.27 9.15 -19.50
C PHE A 289 -5.90 8.47 -20.80
N SER A 290 -5.02 7.48 -20.70
CA SER A 290 -4.63 6.60 -21.81
C SER A 290 -4.35 5.21 -21.29
N TRP A 291 -4.48 4.22 -22.17
CA TRP A 291 -4.07 2.85 -21.91
C TRP A 291 -3.37 2.26 -23.13
N GLY A 292 -2.43 1.34 -22.91
CA GLY A 292 -1.64 0.79 -24.00
C GLY A 292 -0.88 -0.48 -23.64
N VAL A 293 -0.60 -1.30 -24.66
CA VAL A 293 0.24 -2.50 -24.51
C VAL A 293 1.69 -2.08 -24.37
N SER A 294 2.33 -2.49 -23.27
CA SER A 294 3.73 -2.19 -22.96
C SER A 294 4.07 -0.69 -22.89
N ASP A 295 3.06 0.17 -22.74
CA ASP A 295 3.25 1.62 -22.67
C ASP A 295 3.37 2.06 -21.21
N ARG A 296 4.58 2.39 -20.78
CA ARG A 296 4.85 2.92 -19.43
C ARG A 296 4.45 4.38 -19.27
N GLY A 297 4.24 5.10 -20.37
CA GLY A 297 3.72 6.47 -20.38
C GLY A 297 2.20 6.54 -20.31
N ALA A 298 1.49 5.42 -20.45
CA ALA A 298 0.05 5.35 -20.32
C ALA A 298 -0.42 5.22 -18.88
N SER A 299 -1.61 5.75 -18.58
CA SER A 299 -2.24 5.64 -17.25
C SER A 299 -2.43 4.19 -16.83
N ILE A 300 -2.94 3.36 -17.75
CA ILE A 300 -3.07 1.92 -17.57
C ILE A 300 -2.16 1.20 -18.57
N ARG A 301 -1.31 0.30 -18.09
CA ARG A 301 -0.46 -0.53 -18.92
C ARG A 301 -1.04 -1.94 -19.01
N ILE A 302 -1.10 -2.49 -20.21
CA ILE A 302 -1.31 -3.93 -20.42
C ILE A 302 0.06 -4.55 -20.66
N PRO A 303 0.54 -5.46 -19.78
CA PRO A 303 1.86 -6.08 -19.93
C PRO A 303 2.03 -6.84 -21.25
N TRP A 304 3.25 -6.89 -21.76
CA TRP A 304 3.55 -7.56 -23.04
C TRP A 304 3.17 -9.04 -23.05
N ASN A 305 3.39 -9.74 -21.93
CA ASN A 305 3.04 -11.15 -21.78
C ASN A 305 1.52 -11.36 -21.80
N VAL A 306 0.76 -10.46 -21.18
CA VAL A 306 -0.72 -10.46 -21.23
C VAL A 306 -1.22 -10.28 -22.66
N ALA A 307 -0.60 -9.40 -23.45
CA ALA A 307 -0.96 -9.21 -24.86
C ALA A 307 -0.65 -10.44 -25.74
N ILE A 308 0.42 -11.18 -25.42
CA ILE A 308 0.77 -12.43 -26.12
C ILE A 308 -0.20 -13.55 -25.73
N ASP A 309 -0.42 -13.75 -24.43
CA ASP A 309 -1.24 -14.83 -23.89
C ASP A 309 -2.75 -14.54 -24.05
N LYS A 310 -3.09 -13.28 -24.35
CA LYS A 310 -4.45 -12.75 -24.53
C LYS A 310 -5.35 -12.92 -23.30
N LYS A 311 -4.74 -12.94 -22.11
CA LYS A 311 -5.38 -13.03 -20.80
C LYS A 311 -4.36 -12.70 -19.71
N GLY A 312 -4.85 -12.31 -18.53
CA GLY A 312 -4.03 -11.98 -17.38
C GLY A 312 -4.62 -10.80 -16.59
N TYR A 313 -3.89 -9.69 -16.55
CA TYR A 313 -4.18 -8.53 -15.71
C TYR A 313 -3.87 -7.21 -16.44
N LEU A 314 -4.37 -6.11 -15.89
CA LEU A 314 -3.95 -4.74 -16.22
C LEU A 314 -3.16 -4.15 -15.06
N GLU A 315 -2.39 -3.11 -15.33
CA GLU A 315 -1.65 -2.35 -14.31
C GLU A 315 -2.06 -0.88 -14.34
N ASP A 316 -2.65 -0.40 -13.25
CA ASP A 316 -2.94 1.01 -13.04
C ASP A 316 -1.73 1.72 -12.44
N ARG A 317 -1.10 2.61 -13.22
CA ARG A 317 0.14 3.30 -12.83
C ARG A 317 -0.11 4.64 -12.10
N ARG A 318 -1.38 5.03 -11.97
CA ARG A 318 -1.79 6.32 -11.42
C ARG A 318 -1.74 6.45 -9.89
N PRO A 319 -1.90 5.41 -9.05
CA PRO A 319 -1.83 5.59 -7.61
C PRO A 319 -0.45 6.07 -7.15
N ASN A 320 -0.42 7.07 -6.26
CA ASN A 320 0.80 7.49 -5.56
C ASN A 320 1.19 6.49 -4.48
N ALA A 321 2.47 6.48 -4.09
CA ALA A 321 2.95 5.69 -2.97
C ALA A 321 2.18 5.91 -1.65
N ASN A 322 1.68 7.12 -1.40
CA ASN A 322 0.89 7.48 -0.21
C ASN A 322 -0.62 7.19 -0.32
N ALA A 323 -1.08 6.52 -1.38
CA ALA A 323 -2.48 6.19 -1.55
C ALA A 323 -2.95 5.14 -0.53
N ASP A 324 -4.21 5.22 -0.12
CA ASP A 324 -4.83 4.21 0.73
C ASP A 324 -5.23 2.98 -0.10
N PRO A 325 -4.66 1.78 0.17
CA PRO A 325 -4.98 0.58 -0.59
C PRO A 325 -6.45 0.16 -0.49
N TYR A 326 -7.15 0.46 0.60
CA TYR A 326 -8.59 0.15 0.67
C TYR A 326 -9.38 0.99 -0.32
N VAL A 327 -9.01 2.27 -0.47
CA VAL A 327 -9.64 3.18 -1.43
C VAL A 327 -9.32 2.76 -2.87
N ILE A 328 -8.07 2.37 -3.15
CA ILE A 328 -7.68 1.83 -4.45
C ILE A 328 -8.53 0.60 -4.78
N CYS A 329 -8.53 -0.41 -3.90
CA CYS A 329 -9.24 -1.66 -4.12
C CYS A 329 -10.74 -1.44 -4.35
N LYS A 330 -11.36 -0.64 -3.48
CA LYS A 330 -12.79 -0.28 -3.58
C LYS A 330 -13.11 0.38 -4.92
N LEU A 331 -12.33 1.37 -5.36
CA LEU A 331 -12.59 2.08 -6.60
C LEU A 331 -12.35 1.22 -7.84
N MET A 332 -11.35 0.36 -7.82
CA MET A 332 -11.07 -0.57 -8.91
C MET A 332 -12.23 -1.57 -9.10
N ILE A 333 -12.70 -2.20 -8.03
CA ILE A 333 -13.85 -3.12 -8.08
C ILE A 333 -15.10 -2.37 -8.53
N GLU A 334 -15.39 -1.21 -7.92
CA GLU A 334 -16.57 -0.42 -8.25
C GLU A 334 -16.61 0.01 -9.73
N SER A 335 -15.46 0.41 -10.29
CA SER A 335 -15.42 0.86 -11.68
C SER A 335 -15.45 -0.28 -12.69
N ILE A 336 -14.87 -1.44 -12.38
CA ILE A 336 -14.70 -2.53 -13.34
C ILE A 336 -15.88 -3.53 -13.27
N CYS A 337 -16.33 -3.86 -12.07
CA CYS A 337 -17.32 -4.91 -11.82
C CYS A 337 -18.75 -4.39 -11.68
N ASP A 338 -18.94 -3.11 -11.34
CA ASP A 338 -20.25 -2.52 -11.01
C ASP A 338 -20.88 -1.66 -12.12
N LEU A 339 -20.08 -1.27 -13.13
CA LEU A 339 -20.48 -0.38 -14.25
C LEU A 339 -20.40 -1.06 -15.61
#